data_AF-A0A2T5CF67-F1
#
_entry.id   AF-A0A2T5CF67-F1
#
_cell.length_a   1.000
_cell.length_b   1.000
_cell.length_c   1.000
_cell.angle_alpha   90.00
_cell.angle_beta   90.00
_cell.angle_gamma   90.00
#
_symmetry.space_group_name_H-M   'P 1'
#
loop_
_entity.id
_entity.type
_entity.pdbx_description
1 polymer ?
#
loop_
_entity_poly.entity_id
_entity_poly.type
_entity_poly.pdbx_seq_one_letter_code
_entity_poly.pdbx_strand_id
1 'polypeptide(L)'
;MQFPADPLQLASSRLQGLSRVASLMLIVMFFSSLWACGPSQPRSAYPPPDTLRMAEAQRHEFIQLFLQGRWCEAQGLFERSLESYHIQDDFCSAAQNHLIAWKLHQYLNLDADHHLSAARDQAGTGLDCPGLNLPDLDAVHEVPADDHLTPRDRTYRKMIDQGAFTALTAKLRAEPDPLFSSVYGRKAAKAALDADHPDQARTLIHQTRELDAEQGWIVFLIEDWSFILSLTPAPDEVRHIQNRIGLLRNLIQPCSP
;
A
#
# COMPACT_ATOMS: atom_id res chain seq x y z
N MET A 1 -51.39 56.91 -1.56
CA MET A 1 -50.82 57.41 -0.29
C MET A 1 -49.97 56.30 0.30
N GLN A 2 -48.65 56.52 0.35
CA GLN A 2 -47.67 55.52 0.72
C GLN A 2 -47.13 55.92 2.09
N PHE A 3 -47.42 55.10 3.12
CA PHE A 3 -46.99 55.39 4.48
C PHE A 3 -45.48 55.07 4.61
N PRO A 4 -44.67 55.96 5.21
CA PRO A 4 -43.27 55.68 5.46
C PRO A 4 -43.15 54.58 6.52
N ALA A 5 -42.26 53.62 6.26
CA ALA A 5 -41.95 52.55 7.20
C ALA A 5 -41.31 53.09 8.48
N ASP A 6 -41.78 52.58 9.62
CA ASP A 6 -41.37 52.98 10.96
C ASP A 6 -39.86 52.73 11.18
N PRO A 7 -39.05 53.77 11.48
CA PRO A 7 -37.61 53.62 11.67
C PRO A 7 -37.25 52.78 12.91
N LEU A 8 -38.21 52.53 13.82
CA LEU A 8 -38.04 51.69 15.00
C LEU A 8 -38.00 50.18 14.68
N GLN A 9 -38.62 49.71 13.59
CA GLN A 9 -38.55 48.29 13.22
C GLN A 9 -37.19 47.89 12.61
N LEU A 10 -36.42 48.84 12.07
CA LEU A 10 -35.11 48.55 11.46
C LEU A 10 -33.99 48.33 12.50
N ALA A 11 -34.15 48.82 13.73
CA ALA A 11 -33.15 48.66 14.79
C ALA A 11 -33.22 47.28 15.47
N SER A 12 -34.43 46.71 15.61
CA SER A 12 -34.66 45.42 16.27
C SER A 12 -34.09 44.24 15.47
N SER A 13 -34.19 44.27 14.14
CA SER A 13 -33.69 43.22 13.26
C SER A 13 -32.16 43.14 13.21
N ARG A 14 -31.46 44.28 13.39
CA ARG A 14 -29.99 44.32 13.43
C ARG A 14 -29.42 43.75 14.74
N LEU A 15 -30.10 43.93 15.86
CA LEU A 15 -29.70 43.37 17.16
C LEU A 15 -29.90 41.84 17.22
N GLN A 16 -30.95 41.31 16.59
CA GLN A 16 -31.17 39.86 16.50
C GLN A 16 -30.14 39.13 15.61
N GLY A 17 -29.66 39.78 14.54
CA GLY A 17 -28.62 39.22 13.67
C GLY A 17 -27.27 39.07 14.38
N LEU A 18 -26.85 40.09 15.14
CA LEU A 18 -25.58 40.07 15.89
C LEU A 18 -25.56 39.00 16.99
N SER A 19 -26.68 38.78 17.69
CA SER A 19 -26.79 37.74 18.72
C SER A 19 -26.65 36.32 18.15
N ARG A 20 -27.21 36.06 16.96
CA ARG A 20 -27.12 34.74 16.31
C ARG A 20 -25.71 34.43 15.82
N VAL A 21 -25.00 35.41 15.26
CA VAL A 21 -23.61 35.22 14.78
C VAL A 21 -22.67 34.99 15.96
N ALA A 22 -22.83 35.74 17.07
CA ALA A 22 -22.04 35.56 18.28
C ALA A 22 -22.28 34.18 18.92
N SER A 23 -23.53 33.71 18.97
CA SER A 23 -23.86 32.39 19.50
C SER A 23 -23.29 31.25 18.63
N LEU A 24 -23.26 31.41 17.30
CA LEU A 24 -22.73 30.40 16.38
C LEU A 24 -21.20 30.29 16.46
N MET A 25 -20.50 31.43 16.58
CA MET A 25 -19.05 31.47 16.83
C MET A 25 -18.68 30.78 18.14
N LEU A 26 -19.47 30.98 19.20
CA LEU A 26 -19.22 30.40 20.52
C LEU A 26 -19.43 28.89 20.52
N ILE A 27 -20.42 28.39 19.77
CA ILE A 27 -20.63 26.94 19.57
C ILE A 27 -19.46 26.31 18.79
N VAL A 28 -19.00 26.95 17.70
CA VAL A 28 -17.87 26.43 16.91
C VAL A 28 -16.57 26.40 17.72
N MET A 29 -16.30 27.41 18.56
CA MET A 29 -15.14 27.39 19.47
C MET A 29 -15.25 26.34 20.59
N PHE A 30 -16.46 26.00 21.04
CA PHE A 30 -16.65 24.98 22.08
C PHE A 30 -16.50 23.56 21.54
N PHE A 31 -16.88 23.32 20.27
CA PHE A 31 -16.71 21.98 19.66
C PHE A 31 -15.26 21.67 19.28
N SER A 32 -14.44 22.66 18.94
CA SER A 32 -13.03 22.43 18.60
C SER A 32 -12.15 22.07 19.80
N SER A 33 -12.53 22.48 21.03
CA SER A 33 -11.81 22.10 22.26
C SER A 33 -12.18 20.70 22.78
N LEU A 34 -13.36 20.18 22.44
CA LEU A 34 -13.78 18.83 22.82
C LEU A 34 -13.07 17.72 22.03
N TRP A 35 -12.47 18.04 20.88
CA TRP A 35 -11.72 17.08 20.07
C TRP A 35 -10.26 16.89 20.51
N ALA A 36 -9.78 17.70 21.46
CA ALA A 36 -8.40 17.61 21.97
C ALA A 36 -8.21 16.55 23.08
N CYS A 37 -9.30 16.00 23.64
CA CYS A 37 -9.25 14.92 24.63
C CYS A 37 -9.52 13.57 23.96
N GLY A 38 -8.59 13.12 23.11
CA GLY A 38 -8.55 11.73 22.68
C GLY A 38 -8.27 10.81 23.88
N PRO A 39 -8.82 9.58 23.92
CA PRO A 39 -8.52 8.63 24.98
C PRO A 39 -7.01 8.36 25.00
N SER A 40 -6.34 8.81 26.07
CA SER A 40 -4.96 8.41 26.33
C SER A 40 -4.97 6.92 26.57
N GLN A 41 -4.42 6.14 25.63
CA GLN A 41 -4.17 4.72 25.86
C GLN A 41 -3.42 4.56 27.18
N PRO A 42 -3.76 3.57 28.03
CA PRO A 42 -3.11 3.35 29.30
C PRO A 42 -1.61 3.18 29.06
N ARG A 43 -0.81 4.17 29.46
CA ARG A 43 0.65 4.07 29.41
C ARG A 43 1.05 2.97 30.40
N SER A 44 1.63 1.89 29.87
CA SER A 44 2.29 0.88 30.69
C SER A 44 3.25 1.58 31.67
N ALA A 45 3.27 1.15 32.93
CA ALA A 45 4.24 1.63 33.91
C ALA A 45 5.69 1.37 33.48
N TYR A 46 5.88 0.42 32.56
CA TYR A 46 7.14 0.08 31.92
C TYR A 46 6.92 0.08 30.40
N PRO A 47 7.03 1.25 29.73
CA PRO A 47 6.95 1.29 28.28
C PRO A 47 8.13 0.50 27.70
N PRO A 48 7.92 -0.31 26.65
CA PRO A 48 9.03 -0.97 25.98
C PRO A 48 10.01 0.09 25.47
N PRO A 49 11.33 -0.19 25.47
CA PRO A 49 12.31 0.73 24.90
C PRO A 49 11.92 1.12 23.46
N ASP A 50 12.16 2.38 23.09
CA ASP A 50 11.75 2.92 21.79
C ASP A 50 12.33 2.12 20.62
N THR A 51 13.49 1.47 20.80
CA THR A 51 14.11 0.58 19.82
C THR A 51 13.20 -0.60 19.43
N LEU A 52 12.39 -1.11 20.35
CA LEU A 52 11.45 -2.22 20.08
C LEU A 52 10.28 -1.76 19.21
N ARG A 53 9.90 -0.48 19.29
CA ARG A 53 8.82 0.10 18.48
C ARG A 53 9.24 0.37 17.03
N MET A 54 10.53 0.25 16.71
CA MET A 54 11.06 0.53 15.36
C MET A 54 10.89 -0.64 14.39
N ALA A 55 10.61 -1.86 14.87
CA ALA A 55 10.58 -3.06 14.03
C ALA A 55 9.60 -2.94 12.85
N GLU A 56 8.41 -2.36 13.08
CA GLU A 56 7.43 -2.13 12.03
C GLU A 56 7.89 -1.07 11.04
N ALA A 57 8.48 0.03 11.51
CA ALA A 57 9.01 1.09 10.63
C ALA A 57 10.16 0.56 9.76
N GLN A 58 11.07 -0.21 10.35
CA GLN A 58 12.17 -0.88 9.67
C GLN A 58 11.66 -1.88 8.62
N ARG A 59 10.60 -2.65 8.92
CA ARG A 59 9.94 -3.53 7.94
C ARG A 59 9.39 -2.75 6.75
N HIS A 60 8.71 -1.63 7.00
CA HIS A 60 8.20 -0.77 5.92
C HIS A 60 9.33 -0.20 5.07
N GLU A 61 10.39 0.29 5.71
CA GLU A 61 11.55 0.83 5.02
C GLU A 61 12.32 -0.25 4.25
N PHE A 62 12.42 -1.48 4.77
CA PHE A 62 12.91 -2.65 4.04
C PHE A 62 12.17 -2.84 2.72
N ILE A 63 10.83 -2.86 2.73
CA ILE A 63 10.01 -3.00 1.51
C ILE A 63 10.33 -1.87 0.53
N GLN A 64 10.40 -0.63 1.00
CA GLN A 64 10.69 0.53 0.15
C GLN A 64 12.08 0.43 -0.49
N LEU A 65 13.13 0.13 0.29
CA LEU A 65 14.48 0.00 -0.24
C LEU A 65 14.60 -1.19 -1.19
N PHE A 66 13.92 -2.30 -0.91
CA PHE A 66 13.88 -3.46 -1.79
C PHE A 66 13.30 -3.08 -3.16
N LEU A 67 12.13 -2.41 -3.17
CA LEU A 67 11.47 -1.98 -4.40
C LEU A 67 12.27 -0.92 -5.16
N GLN A 68 13.05 -0.09 -4.46
CA GLN A 68 13.99 0.87 -5.05
C GLN A 68 15.25 0.21 -5.63
N GLY A 69 15.45 -1.10 -5.46
CA GLY A 69 16.64 -1.81 -5.92
C GLY A 69 17.86 -1.66 -5.01
N ARG A 70 17.72 -1.08 -3.81
CA ARG A 70 18.79 -0.92 -2.81
C ARG A 70 18.89 -2.14 -1.91
N TRP A 71 19.16 -3.31 -2.49
CA TRP A 71 18.99 -4.60 -1.81
C TRP A 71 19.93 -4.78 -0.62
N CYS A 72 21.17 -4.29 -0.67
CA CYS A 72 22.08 -4.28 0.48
C CYS A 72 21.48 -3.61 1.72
N GLU A 73 20.91 -2.43 1.51
CA GLU A 73 20.36 -1.63 2.61
C GLU A 73 19.02 -2.21 3.08
N ALA A 74 18.22 -2.72 2.14
CA ALA A 74 17.00 -3.45 2.45
C ALA A 74 17.29 -4.68 3.33
N GLN A 75 18.32 -5.47 3.00
CA GLN A 75 18.73 -6.63 3.81
C GLN A 75 19.11 -6.21 5.24
N GLY A 76 19.88 -5.14 5.40
CA GLY A 76 20.24 -4.64 6.73
C GLY A 76 19.02 -4.23 7.57
N LEU A 77 17.98 -3.65 6.95
CA LEU A 77 16.72 -3.34 7.66
C LEU A 77 15.86 -4.56 7.94
N PHE A 78 15.85 -5.53 7.03
CA PHE A 78 15.19 -6.82 7.22
C PHE A 78 15.77 -7.55 8.44
N GLU A 79 17.09 -7.65 8.53
CA GLU A 79 17.78 -8.30 9.66
C GLU A 79 17.52 -7.58 10.98
N ARG A 80 17.61 -6.25 11.02
CA ARG A 80 17.32 -5.45 12.23
C ARG A 80 15.87 -5.57 12.69
N SER A 81 14.93 -5.59 11.74
CA SER A 81 13.52 -5.76 12.08
C SER A 81 13.24 -7.16 12.63
N LEU A 82 13.86 -8.21 12.07
CA LEU A 82 13.80 -9.57 12.62
C LEU A 82 14.37 -9.65 14.04
N GLU A 83 15.58 -9.13 14.25
CA GLU A 83 16.21 -9.10 15.58
C GLU A 83 15.31 -8.41 16.60
N SER A 84 14.70 -7.29 16.20
CA SER A 84 13.76 -6.54 17.06
C SER A 84 12.50 -7.34 17.39
N TYR A 85 11.93 -8.11 16.45
CA TYR A 85 10.80 -8.99 16.72
C TYR A 85 11.18 -10.14 17.66
N HIS A 86 12.38 -10.73 17.50
CA HIS A 86 12.88 -11.78 18.39
C HIS A 86 13.10 -11.29 19.82
N ILE A 87 13.65 -10.09 20.01
CA ILE A 87 13.81 -9.50 21.35
C ILE A 87 12.44 -9.28 22.03
N GLN A 88 11.37 -9.14 21.26
CA GLN A 88 9.99 -8.96 21.75
C GLN A 88 9.22 -10.28 21.92
N ASP A 89 9.84 -11.42 21.62
CA ASP A 89 9.16 -12.72 21.50
C ASP A 89 7.96 -12.68 20.52
N ASP A 90 7.98 -11.76 19.53
CA ASP A 90 6.94 -11.62 18.51
C ASP A 90 7.27 -12.47 17.28
N PHE A 91 7.22 -13.79 17.47
CA PHE A 91 7.49 -14.78 16.43
C PHE A 91 6.53 -14.67 15.24
N CYS A 92 5.30 -14.20 15.45
CA CYS A 92 4.33 -14.04 14.39
C CYS A 92 4.69 -12.86 13.46
N SER A 93 5.15 -11.74 14.01
CA SER A 93 5.65 -10.64 13.18
C SER A 93 6.97 -10.99 12.49
N ALA A 94 7.85 -11.76 13.14
CA ALA A 94 9.06 -12.29 12.50
C ALA A 94 8.72 -13.21 11.31
N ALA A 95 7.77 -14.13 11.49
CA ALA A 95 7.26 -15.01 10.45
C ALA A 95 6.65 -14.20 9.28
N GLN A 96 5.83 -13.20 9.59
CA GLN A 96 5.26 -12.29 8.59
C GLN A 96 6.35 -11.53 7.82
N ASN A 97 7.44 -11.11 8.48
CA ASN A 97 8.55 -10.42 7.84
C ASN A 97 9.26 -11.31 6.83
N HIS A 98 9.53 -12.57 7.21
CA HIS A 98 10.04 -13.59 6.30
C HIS A 98 9.08 -13.87 5.12
N LEU A 99 7.78 -13.95 5.38
CA LEU A 99 6.79 -14.13 4.32
C LEU A 99 6.78 -12.96 3.32
N ILE A 100 6.93 -11.72 3.81
CA ILE A 100 7.05 -10.53 2.96
C ILE A 100 8.30 -10.61 2.10
N ALA A 101 9.46 -10.95 2.70
CA ALA A 101 10.70 -11.11 1.96
C ALA A 101 10.58 -12.16 0.86
N TRP A 102 10.01 -13.34 1.16
CA TRP A 102 9.72 -14.36 0.14
C TRP A 102 8.83 -13.80 -0.97
N LYS A 103 7.68 -13.18 -0.64
CA LYS A 103 6.76 -12.59 -1.65
C LYS A 103 7.46 -11.57 -2.56
N LEU A 104 8.31 -10.72 -2.00
CA LEU A 104 9.07 -9.73 -2.77
C LEU A 104 10.04 -10.37 -3.76
N HIS A 105 10.72 -11.46 -3.37
CA HIS A 105 11.60 -12.21 -4.26
C HIS A 105 10.82 -12.96 -5.35
N GLN A 106 9.64 -13.50 -5.01
CA GLN A 106 8.77 -14.16 -5.99
C GLN A 106 8.32 -13.22 -7.11
N TYR A 107 8.11 -11.91 -6.83
CA TYR A 107 7.82 -10.93 -7.89
C TYR A 107 8.93 -10.84 -8.95
N LEU A 108 10.15 -11.20 -8.60
CA LEU A 108 11.32 -11.17 -9.48
C LEU A 108 11.70 -12.55 -10.02
N ASN A 109 10.89 -13.59 -9.75
CA ASN A 109 11.22 -14.98 -10.02
C ASN A 109 12.58 -15.40 -9.43
N LEU A 110 12.92 -14.86 -8.25
CA LEU A 110 14.12 -15.26 -7.52
C LEU A 110 13.79 -16.36 -6.54
N ASP A 111 14.62 -17.40 -6.51
CA ASP A 111 14.54 -18.43 -5.47
C ASP A 111 14.85 -17.82 -4.10
N ALA A 112 13.91 -18.00 -3.18
CA ALA A 112 13.94 -17.46 -1.84
C ALA A 112 13.25 -18.41 -0.85
N ASP A 113 13.24 -19.72 -1.13
CA ASP A 113 12.50 -20.70 -0.34
C ASP A 113 12.98 -20.78 1.13
N HIS A 114 14.23 -20.38 1.38
CA HIS A 114 14.76 -20.23 2.74
C HIS A 114 13.94 -19.23 3.59
N HIS A 115 13.44 -18.14 3.00
CA HIS A 115 12.56 -17.21 3.72
C HIS A 115 11.20 -17.83 4.01
N LEU A 116 10.62 -18.61 3.10
CA LEU A 116 9.34 -19.29 3.34
C LEU A 116 9.49 -20.40 4.40
N SER A 117 10.59 -21.14 4.39
CA SER A 117 10.93 -22.10 5.46
C SER A 117 11.03 -21.40 6.81
N ALA A 118 11.82 -20.32 6.88
CA ALA A 118 11.98 -19.54 8.11
C ALA A 118 10.65 -18.93 8.59
N ALA A 119 9.77 -18.49 7.69
CA ALA A 119 8.43 -18.03 8.06
C ALA A 119 7.63 -19.14 8.77
N ARG A 120 7.70 -20.38 8.28
CA ARG A 120 7.04 -21.53 8.93
C ARG A 120 7.65 -21.87 10.28
N ASP A 121 8.97 -21.89 10.37
CA ASP A 121 9.67 -22.22 11.62
C ASP A 121 9.32 -21.21 12.74
N GLN A 122 9.30 -19.91 12.39
CA GLN A 122 8.90 -18.84 13.30
C GLN A 122 7.41 -18.95 13.66
N ALA A 123 6.53 -19.18 12.68
CA ALA A 123 5.10 -19.34 12.94
C ALA A 123 4.78 -20.55 13.84
N GLY A 124 5.50 -21.65 13.67
CA GLY A 124 5.36 -22.85 14.52
C GLY A 124 5.97 -22.69 15.92
N THR A 125 6.86 -21.72 16.11
CA THR A 125 7.36 -21.31 17.43
C THR A 125 6.35 -20.42 18.15
N GLY A 126 5.62 -19.59 17.39
CA GLY A 126 4.45 -18.88 17.89
C GLY A 126 3.34 -19.85 18.30
N LEU A 127 2.75 -19.66 19.49
CA LEU A 127 1.69 -20.55 20.00
C LEU A 127 0.43 -20.55 19.11
N ASP A 128 0.20 -19.46 18.36
CA ASP A 128 -0.77 -19.33 17.27
C ASP A 128 -0.52 -17.98 16.55
N CYS A 129 -0.47 -17.96 15.22
CA CYS A 129 -0.28 -16.74 14.42
C CYS A 129 -1.54 -16.41 13.60
N PRO A 130 -2.57 -15.83 14.24
CA PRO A 130 -3.84 -15.57 13.59
C PRO A 130 -3.66 -14.61 12.41
N GLY A 131 -4.14 -15.01 11.23
CA GLY A 131 -4.08 -14.22 10.00
C GLY A 131 -2.82 -14.40 9.16
N LEU A 132 -1.83 -15.17 9.64
CA LEU A 132 -0.68 -15.54 8.82
C LEU A 132 -1.03 -16.75 7.94
N ASN A 133 -1.22 -16.50 6.64
CA ASN A 133 -1.45 -17.55 5.65
C ASN A 133 -0.15 -17.86 4.92
N LEU A 134 0.44 -19.01 5.24
CA LEU A 134 1.64 -19.52 4.59
C LEU A 134 1.20 -20.43 3.43
N PRO A 135 1.68 -20.21 2.19
CA PRO A 135 1.43 -21.14 1.09
C PRO A 135 2.06 -22.50 1.40
N ASP A 136 1.58 -23.60 0.81
CA ASP A 136 2.29 -24.88 0.87
C ASP A 136 3.55 -24.86 0.01
N LEU A 137 4.58 -25.64 0.38
CA LEU A 137 5.83 -25.75 -0.39
C LEU A 137 5.58 -26.30 -1.81
N ASP A 138 4.60 -27.20 -1.93
CA ASP A 138 4.28 -27.91 -3.17
C ASP A 138 3.06 -27.32 -3.89
N ALA A 139 2.43 -26.27 -3.35
CA ALA A 139 1.28 -25.66 -3.99
C ALA A 139 1.73 -24.89 -5.25
N VAL A 140 1.42 -25.48 -6.42
CA VAL A 140 1.16 -24.72 -7.64
C VAL A 140 0.22 -23.58 -7.24
N HIS A 141 0.57 -22.33 -7.59
CA HIS A 141 0.14 -21.06 -6.98
C HIS A 141 -1.37 -20.71 -6.98
N GLU A 142 -2.24 -21.67 -6.75
CA GLU A 142 -3.66 -21.48 -6.54
C GLU A 142 -3.89 -21.11 -5.07
N VAL A 143 -3.84 -19.80 -4.79
CA VAL A 143 -4.25 -19.25 -3.49
C VAL A 143 -5.71 -19.64 -3.23
N PRO A 144 -6.02 -20.43 -2.17
CA PRO A 144 -7.39 -20.85 -1.89
C PRO A 144 -8.32 -19.68 -1.56
N ALA A 145 -9.61 -19.93 -1.75
CA ALA A 145 -10.72 -18.98 -1.85
C ALA A 145 -10.87 -17.98 -0.68
N ASP A 146 -11.14 -16.72 -1.05
CA ASP A 146 -11.81 -15.57 -0.40
C ASP A 146 -11.78 -15.30 1.13
N ASP A 147 -11.52 -16.27 2.01
CA ASP A 147 -11.84 -16.18 3.44
C ASP A 147 -10.87 -15.27 4.22
N HIS A 148 -9.70 -14.96 3.66
CA HIS A 148 -8.67 -14.16 4.33
C HIS A 148 -8.42 -12.77 3.70
N LEU A 149 -9.21 -12.38 2.71
CA LEU A 149 -9.04 -11.07 2.08
C LEU A 149 -9.59 -9.96 2.98
N THR A 150 -8.90 -8.83 3.05
CA THR A 150 -9.47 -7.65 3.70
C THR A 150 -10.72 -7.17 2.93
N PRO A 151 -11.65 -6.44 3.55
CA PRO A 151 -12.76 -5.83 2.82
C PRO A 151 -12.30 -4.96 1.63
N ARG A 152 -11.14 -4.31 1.77
CA ARG A 152 -10.50 -3.54 0.70
C ARG A 152 -10.12 -4.48 -0.45
N ASP A 153 -9.35 -5.54 -0.20
CA ASP A 153 -8.93 -6.52 -1.21
C ASP A 153 -10.13 -7.14 -1.95
N ARG A 154 -11.16 -7.57 -1.22
CA ARG A 154 -12.38 -8.14 -1.81
C ARG A 154 -13.06 -7.20 -2.79
N THR A 155 -13.06 -5.90 -2.49
CA THR A 155 -13.68 -4.90 -3.37
C THR A 155 -12.94 -4.82 -4.71
N TYR A 156 -11.60 -4.72 -4.68
CA TYR A 156 -10.80 -4.63 -5.89
C TYR A 156 -10.84 -5.94 -6.68
N ARG A 157 -10.74 -7.10 -6.01
CA ARG A 157 -10.85 -8.41 -6.64
C ARG A 157 -12.19 -8.58 -7.36
N LYS A 158 -13.30 -8.26 -6.70
CA LYS A 158 -14.62 -8.30 -7.32
C LYS A 158 -14.71 -7.44 -8.59
N MET A 159 -14.11 -6.25 -8.59
CA MET A 159 -14.09 -5.39 -9.79
C MET A 159 -13.27 -5.99 -10.93
N ILE A 160 -12.15 -6.66 -10.61
CA ILE A 160 -11.34 -7.41 -11.57
C ILE A 160 -12.16 -8.56 -12.16
N ASP A 161 -12.77 -9.38 -11.31
CA ASP A 161 -13.55 -10.56 -11.72
C ASP A 161 -14.78 -10.18 -12.57
N GLN A 162 -15.35 -8.99 -12.33
CA GLN A 162 -16.47 -8.44 -13.10
C GLN A 162 -16.05 -7.77 -14.42
N GLY A 163 -14.74 -7.68 -14.72
CA GLY A 163 -14.24 -6.95 -15.88
C GLY A 163 -14.53 -5.45 -15.83
N ALA A 164 -14.71 -4.88 -14.64
CA ALA A 164 -15.09 -3.47 -14.46
C ALA A 164 -13.87 -2.52 -14.58
N PHE A 165 -13.01 -2.74 -15.58
CA PHE A 165 -11.68 -2.14 -15.68
C PHE A 165 -11.70 -0.61 -15.73
N THR A 166 -12.65 0.02 -16.43
CA THR A 166 -12.76 1.49 -16.45
C THR A 166 -13.04 2.09 -15.07
N ALA A 167 -13.98 1.50 -14.32
CA ALA A 167 -14.30 1.94 -12.96
C ALA A 167 -13.14 1.65 -12.01
N LEU A 168 -12.46 0.52 -12.21
CA LEU A 168 -11.29 0.10 -11.44
C LEU A 168 -10.12 1.07 -11.61
N THR A 169 -9.83 1.50 -12.83
CA THR A 169 -8.81 2.53 -13.13
C THR A 169 -9.05 3.81 -12.32
N ALA A 170 -10.29 4.30 -12.29
CA ALA A 170 -10.64 5.49 -11.52
C ALA A 170 -10.49 5.27 -10.01
N LYS A 171 -10.89 4.09 -9.52
CA LYS A 171 -10.75 3.72 -8.10
C LYS A 171 -9.27 3.64 -7.69
N LEU A 172 -8.42 3.03 -8.51
CA LEU A 172 -6.98 2.94 -8.27
C LEU A 172 -6.30 4.30 -8.20
N ARG A 173 -6.70 5.28 -9.03
CA ARG A 173 -6.18 6.66 -8.93
C ARG A 173 -6.55 7.34 -7.62
N ALA A 174 -7.69 6.98 -7.05
CA ALA A 174 -8.18 7.55 -5.80
C ALA A 174 -7.70 6.77 -4.56
N GLU A 175 -6.96 5.67 -4.74
CA GLU A 175 -6.45 4.88 -3.62
C GLU A 175 -5.33 5.64 -2.89
N PRO A 176 -5.46 5.87 -1.57
CA PRO A 176 -4.44 6.61 -0.80
C PRO A 176 -3.14 5.83 -0.59
N ASP A 177 -3.19 4.50 -0.67
CA ASP A 177 -2.04 3.62 -0.53
C ASP A 177 -1.41 3.35 -1.91
N PRO A 178 -0.28 4.01 -2.25
CA PRO A 178 0.33 3.89 -3.57
C PRO A 178 0.82 2.47 -3.85
N LEU A 179 1.28 1.74 -2.81
CA LEU A 179 1.77 0.38 -2.99
C LEU A 179 0.61 -0.56 -3.32
N PHE A 180 -0.51 -0.39 -2.62
CA PHE A 180 -1.73 -1.14 -2.94
C PHE A 180 -2.23 -0.83 -4.35
N SER A 181 -2.30 0.46 -4.73
CA SER A 181 -2.73 0.89 -6.06
C SER A 181 -1.83 0.30 -7.16
N SER A 182 -0.52 0.33 -6.95
CA SER A 182 0.47 -0.23 -7.85
C SER A 182 0.30 -1.75 -8.06
N VAL A 183 0.23 -2.51 -6.96
CA VAL A 183 0.04 -3.97 -7.00
C VAL A 183 -1.27 -4.36 -7.68
N TYR A 184 -2.38 -3.70 -7.32
CA TYR A 184 -3.68 -4.00 -7.93
C TYR A 184 -3.80 -3.49 -9.37
N GLY A 185 -3.10 -2.42 -9.74
CA GLY A 185 -3.00 -1.94 -11.11
C GLY A 185 -2.39 -2.97 -12.05
N ARG A 186 -1.28 -3.61 -11.64
CA ARG A 186 -0.70 -4.75 -12.38
C ARG A 186 -1.64 -5.96 -12.46
N LYS A 187 -2.26 -6.35 -11.34
CA LYS A 187 -3.24 -7.46 -11.33
C LYS A 187 -4.40 -7.19 -12.29
N ALA A 188 -4.92 -5.97 -12.28
CA ALA A 188 -5.98 -5.54 -13.18
C ALA A 188 -5.52 -5.51 -14.64
N ALA A 189 -4.31 -5.03 -14.93
CA ALA A 189 -3.76 -5.01 -16.27
C ALA A 189 -3.61 -6.43 -16.84
N LYS A 190 -3.10 -7.37 -16.03
CA LYS A 190 -3.02 -8.79 -16.40
C LYS A 190 -4.40 -9.38 -16.66
N ALA A 191 -5.35 -9.19 -15.75
CA ALA A 191 -6.71 -9.70 -15.92
C ALA A 191 -7.42 -9.10 -17.15
N ALA A 192 -7.19 -7.82 -17.46
CA ALA A 192 -7.71 -7.20 -18.68
C ALA A 192 -7.11 -7.83 -19.94
N LEU A 193 -5.81 -8.13 -19.93
CA LEU A 193 -5.15 -8.83 -21.03
C LEU A 193 -5.71 -10.25 -21.20
N ASP A 194 -5.84 -11.00 -20.10
CA ASP A 194 -6.37 -12.37 -20.09
C ASP A 194 -7.84 -12.41 -20.54
N ALA A 195 -8.59 -11.31 -20.35
CA ALA A 195 -9.97 -11.12 -20.82
C ALA A 195 -10.09 -10.53 -22.24
N ASP A 196 -9.00 -10.48 -23.02
CA ASP A 196 -8.96 -9.95 -24.39
C ASP A 196 -9.34 -8.45 -24.50
N HIS A 197 -8.95 -7.67 -23.49
CA HIS A 197 -9.09 -6.21 -23.45
C HIS A 197 -7.72 -5.50 -23.45
N PRO A 198 -6.95 -5.58 -24.55
CA PRO A 198 -5.56 -5.09 -24.59
C PRO A 198 -5.43 -3.57 -24.39
N ASP A 199 -6.41 -2.77 -24.83
CA ASP A 199 -6.40 -1.32 -24.64
C ASP A 199 -6.58 -0.93 -23.16
N GLN A 200 -7.41 -1.67 -22.44
CA GLN A 200 -7.60 -1.47 -21.00
C GLN A 200 -6.37 -1.95 -20.23
N ALA A 201 -5.79 -3.10 -20.62
CA ALA A 201 -4.52 -3.58 -20.06
C ALA A 201 -3.41 -2.53 -20.22
N ARG A 202 -3.28 -1.95 -21.43
CA ARG A 202 -2.33 -0.87 -21.73
C ARG A 202 -2.57 0.37 -20.88
N THR A 203 -3.84 0.77 -20.71
CA THR A 203 -4.19 1.93 -19.87
C THR A 203 -3.81 1.70 -18.41
N LEU A 204 -4.16 0.54 -17.84
CA LEU A 204 -3.87 0.18 -16.46
C LEU A 204 -2.37 0.09 -16.19
N ILE A 205 -1.61 -0.56 -17.08
CA ILE A 205 -0.17 -0.71 -16.88
C ILE A 205 0.59 0.61 -17.02
N HIS A 206 0.19 1.50 -17.95
CA HIS A 206 0.85 2.81 -18.06
C HIS A 206 0.60 3.69 -16.84
N GLN A 207 -0.63 3.70 -16.32
CA GLN A 207 -0.95 4.40 -15.07
C GLN A 207 -0.15 3.84 -13.89
N THR A 208 -0.06 2.51 -13.79
CA THR A 208 0.72 1.85 -12.72
C THR A 208 2.20 2.20 -12.81
N ARG A 209 2.77 2.17 -14.01
CA ARG A 209 4.15 2.56 -14.27
C ARG A 209 4.43 4.01 -13.90
N GLU A 210 3.51 4.92 -14.18
CA GLU A 210 3.64 6.33 -13.82
C GLU A 210 3.70 6.50 -12.30
N LEU A 211 2.79 5.84 -11.58
CA LEU A 211 2.82 5.80 -10.11
C LEU A 211 4.14 5.25 -9.59
N ASP A 212 4.63 4.14 -10.14
CA ASP A 212 5.87 3.51 -9.68
C ASP A 212 7.12 4.35 -10.00
N ALA A 213 7.08 5.12 -11.09
CA ALA A 213 8.11 6.07 -11.43
C ALA A 213 8.18 7.23 -10.42
N GLU A 214 7.04 7.72 -9.95
CA GLU A 214 6.96 8.76 -8.91
C GLU A 214 7.53 8.26 -7.58
N GLN A 215 7.33 6.98 -7.25
CA GLN A 215 7.85 6.37 -6.02
C GLN A 215 9.32 5.91 -6.14
N GLY A 216 9.87 5.84 -7.36
CA GLY A 216 11.20 5.32 -7.61
C GLY A 216 11.31 3.80 -7.42
N TRP A 217 10.22 3.05 -7.60
CA TRP A 217 10.19 1.59 -7.42
C TRP A 217 10.73 0.86 -8.66
N ILE A 218 12.06 0.83 -8.77
CA ILE A 218 12.82 0.23 -9.88
C ILE A 218 12.39 -1.21 -10.16
N VAL A 219 12.18 -2.02 -9.12
CA VAL A 219 11.75 -3.43 -9.25
C VAL A 219 10.43 -3.53 -10.01
N PHE A 220 9.44 -2.72 -9.62
CA PHE A 220 8.15 -2.74 -10.30
C PHE A 220 8.21 -2.09 -11.68
N LEU A 221 9.02 -1.05 -11.88
CA LEU A 221 9.21 -0.49 -13.21
C LEU A 221 9.76 -1.50 -14.21
N ILE A 222 10.66 -2.40 -13.79
CA ILE A 222 11.16 -3.48 -14.65
C ILE A 222 10.02 -4.41 -15.07
N GLU A 223 9.15 -4.79 -14.14
CA GLU A 223 7.98 -5.62 -14.41
C GLU A 223 6.98 -4.90 -15.33
N ASP A 224 6.68 -3.63 -15.06
CA ASP A 224 5.75 -2.84 -15.87
C ASP A 224 6.24 -2.67 -17.30
N TRP A 225 7.54 -2.39 -17.49
CA TRP A 225 8.14 -2.33 -18.82
C TRP A 225 8.16 -3.70 -19.51
N SER A 226 8.37 -4.79 -18.78
CA SER A 226 8.31 -6.14 -19.33
C SER A 226 6.89 -6.51 -19.76
N PHE A 227 5.88 -6.06 -19.00
CA PHE A 227 4.47 -6.20 -19.38
C PHE A 227 4.17 -5.38 -20.64
N ILE A 228 4.58 -4.10 -20.69
CA ILE A 228 4.40 -3.25 -21.87
C ILE A 228 5.09 -3.88 -23.09
N LEU A 229 6.31 -4.44 -22.93
CA LEU A 229 7.04 -5.14 -23.98
C LEU A 229 6.19 -6.27 -24.61
N SER A 230 5.47 -7.04 -23.78
CA SER A 230 4.60 -8.13 -24.26
C SER A 230 3.40 -7.64 -25.09
N LEU A 231 3.01 -6.38 -24.92
CA LEU A 231 1.92 -5.72 -25.65
C LEU A 231 2.40 -4.94 -26.87
N THR A 232 3.71 -4.80 -27.09
CA THR A 232 4.27 -3.91 -28.12
C THR A 232 4.65 -4.68 -29.38
N PRO A 233 3.97 -4.45 -30.52
CA PRO A 233 4.27 -5.14 -31.78
C PRO A 233 5.42 -4.53 -32.57
N ALA A 234 5.72 -3.24 -32.37
CA ALA A 234 6.66 -2.49 -33.20
C ALA A 234 8.13 -2.81 -32.83
N PRO A 235 8.97 -3.29 -33.78
CA PRO A 235 10.34 -3.72 -33.47
C PRO A 235 11.26 -2.64 -32.88
N ASP A 236 11.10 -1.40 -33.32
CA ASP A 236 11.92 -0.28 -32.81
C ASP A 236 11.55 0.07 -31.37
N GLU A 237 10.25 0.01 -31.04
CA GLU A 237 9.75 0.23 -29.69
C GLU A 237 10.12 -0.92 -28.75
N VAL A 238 10.06 -2.16 -29.22
CA VAL A 238 10.58 -3.35 -28.52
C VAL A 238 12.04 -3.14 -28.10
N ARG A 239 12.90 -2.70 -29.02
CA ARG A 239 14.31 -2.43 -28.71
C ARG A 239 14.47 -1.31 -27.69
N HIS A 240 13.69 -0.24 -27.80
CA HIS A 240 13.69 0.86 -26.84
C HIS A 240 13.32 0.38 -25.43
N ILE A 241 12.25 -0.40 -25.30
CA ILE A 241 11.78 -0.94 -24.01
C ILE A 241 12.81 -1.90 -23.41
N GLN A 242 13.40 -2.79 -24.22
CA GLN A 242 14.47 -3.69 -23.77
C GLN A 242 15.68 -2.92 -23.23
N ASN A 243 16.11 -1.86 -23.92
CA ASN A 243 17.17 -0.98 -23.44
C ASN A 243 16.80 -0.34 -22.10
N ARG A 244 15.55 0.12 -21.96
CA ARG A 244 15.06 0.72 -20.71
C ARG A 244 15.09 -0.28 -19.55
N ILE A 245 14.63 -1.52 -19.77
CA ILE A 245 14.70 -2.61 -18.79
C ILE A 245 16.16 -2.88 -18.39
N GLY A 246 17.08 -2.95 -19.36
CA GLY A 246 18.50 -3.13 -19.11
C GLY A 246 19.10 -2.03 -18.23
N LEU A 247 18.76 -0.77 -18.51
CA LEU A 247 19.19 0.37 -17.68
C LEU A 247 18.65 0.27 -16.25
N LEU A 248 17.38 -0.07 -16.07
CA LEU A 248 16.77 -0.21 -14.73
C LEU A 248 17.39 -1.37 -13.94
N ARG A 249 17.67 -2.51 -14.58
CA ARG A 249 18.36 -3.64 -13.94
C ARG A 249 19.74 -3.26 -13.42
N ASN A 250 20.47 -2.40 -14.15
CA ASN A 250 21.78 -1.92 -13.73
C ASN A 250 21.72 -0.97 -12.52
N LEU A 251 20.54 -0.47 -12.14
CA LEU A 251 20.36 0.35 -10.93
C LEU A 251 20.12 -0.50 -9.68
N ILE A 252 19.84 -1.79 -9.83
CA ILE A 252 19.72 -2.71 -8.70
C ILE A 252 21.11 -2.96 -8.13
N GLN A 253 21.23 -2.81 -6.81
CA GLN A 253 22.45 -2.99 -6.04
C GLN A 253 22.32 -4.25 -5.18
N PRO A 254 22.68 -5.43 -5.73
CA PRO A 254 22.65 -6.67 -4.98
C PRO A 254 23.71 -6.67 -3.88
N CYS A 255 23.44 -7.42 -2.82
CA CYS A 255 24.42 -7.74 -1.80
C CYS A 255 25.52 -8.60 -2.43
N SER A 256 26.78 -8.18 -2.30
CA SER A 256 27.89 -9.07 -2.64
C SER A 256 27.83 -10.32 -1.75
N PRO A 257 27.97 -11.53 -2.30
CA PRO A 257 28.07 -12.76 -1.52
C PRO A 257 29.34 -12.82 -0.67
#